data_AF-X1SBY7-F1
#
_entry.id   AF-X1SBY7-F1
#
_cell.length_a   1.000
_cell.length_b   1.000
_cell.length_c   1.000
_cell.angle_alpha   90.00
_cell.angle_beta   90.00
_cell.angle_gamma   90.00
#
_symmetry.space_group_name_H-M   'P 1'
#
loop_
_entity.id
_entity.type
_entity.pdbx_description
1 polymer ?
#
loop_
_entity_poly.entity_id
_entity_poly.type
_entity_poly.pdbx_seq_one_letter_code
_entity_poly.pdbx_strand_id
1 'polypeptide(L)' 'VTEHLDQWDAFIAAWLPGTEGQGAADVLFGDYPFTGKLPYTWPRAMDQIPFDFDHMEPTGPEAPLFPFGYGLGYLIN' A
#
# COMPACT_ATOMS: atom_id res chain seq x y z
N VAL A 1 -0.60 -6.98 -9.05
CA VAL A 1 -1.48 -6.20 -8.14
C VAL A 1 -2.55 -5.47 -8.93
N THR A 2 -2.21 -4.52 -9.81
CA THR A 2 -3.18 -3.69 -10.57
C THR A 2 -4.34 -4.49 -11.20
N GLU A 3 -4.02 -5.58 -11.90
CA GLU A 3 -4.97 -6.48 -12.59
C GLU A 3 -5.86 -7.35 -11.69
N HIS A 4 -5.57 -7.43 -10.38
CA HIS A 4 -6.29 -8.29 -9.43
C HIS A 4 -6.99 -7.48 -8.32
N LEU A 5 -6.76 -6.17 -8.22
CA LEU A 5 -7.29 -5.35 -7.12
C LEU A 5 -8.81 -5.32 -7.08
N ASP A 6 -9.48 -5.43 -8.23
CA ASP A 6 -10.93 -5.46 -8.36
C ASP A 6 -11.56 -6.80 -7.91
N GLN A 7 -10.72 -7.81 -7.66
CA GLN A 7 -11.13 -9.15 -7.21
C GLN A 7 -10.88 -9.38 -5.72
N TRP A 8 -10.22 -8.44 -5.04
CA TRP A 8 -9.86 -8.57 -3.62
C TRP A 8 -10.68 -7.60 -2.78
N ASP A 9 -11.30 -8.09 -1.70
CA ASP A 9 -11.99 -7.23 -0.73
C ASP A 9 -11.02 -6.31 0.03
N ALA A 10 -9.78 -6.78 0.24
CA ALA A 10 -8.72 -6.02 0.89
C ALA A 10 -7.33 -6.46 0.38
N PHE A 11 -6.37 -5.52 0.41
CA PHE A 11 -4.96 -5.76 0.06
C PHE A 11 -4.03 -5.11 1.09
N ILE A 12 -3.03 -5.86 1.56
CA ILE A 12 -2.01 -5.39 2.51
C ILE A 12 -0.63 -5.66 1.94
N ALA A 13 0.17 -4.61 1.82
CA ALA A 13 1.59 -4.74 1.51
C ALA A 13 2.39 -4.95 2.81
N ALA A 14 2.71 -6.21 3.12
CA ALA A 14 3.47 -6.59 4.33
C ALA A 14 5.00 -6.51 4.16
N TRP A 15 5.48 -6.28 2.93
CA TRP A 15 6.91 -6.22 2.59
C TRP A 15 7.69 -7.49 2.99
N LEU A 16 8.82 -7.33 3.67
CA LEU A 16 9.67 -8.39 4.21
C LEU A 16 9.61 -8.32 5.75
N PRO A 17 8.53 -8.84 6.39
CA PRO A 17 8.23 -8.59 7.80
C PRO A 17 9.13 -9.34 8.80
N GLY A 18 10.05 -10.19 8.33
CA GLY A 18 10.90 -11.02 9.21
C GLY A 18 10.17 -12.24 9.76
N THR A 19 10.62 -12.73 10.93
CA THR A 19 10.15 -14.00 11.53
C THR A 19 8.85 -13.86 12.32
N GLU A 20 8.53 -12.66 12.79
CA GLU A 20 7.41 -12.40 13.70
C GLU A 20 6.07 -12.28 12.95
N GLY A 21 5.64 -13.36 12.30
CA GLY A 21 4.40 -13.39 11.51
C GLY A 21 3.13 -13.05 12.31
N GLN A 22 3.18 -13.15 13.64
CA GLN A 22 2.10 -12.71 14.53
C GLN A 22 1.75 -11.23 14.33
N GLY A 23 2.73 -10.37 14.00
CA GLY A 23 2.46 -8.96 13.74
C GLY A 23 1.51 -8.70 12.57
N ALA A 24 1.41 -9.63 11.61
CA ALA A 24 0.39 -9.54 10.56
C ALA A 24 -1.01 -9.90 11.08
N ALA A 25 -1.11 -10.91 11.95
CA ALA A 25 -2.37 -11.31 12.57
C ALA A 25 -2.90 -10.20 13.51
N ASP A 26 -2.02 -9.59 14.30
CA ASP A 26 -2.35 -8.52 15.26
C ASP A 26 -3.11 -7.36 14.60
N VAL A 27 -2.69 -6.93 13.40
CA VAL A 27 -3.39 -5.86 12.67
C VAL A 27 -4.61 -6.37 11.88
N LEU A 28 -4.57 -7.61 11.37
CA LEU A 28 -5.68 -8.21 10.63
C LEU A 28 -6.92 -8.46 11.52
N PHE A 29 -6.69 -8.87 12.77
CA PHE A 29 -7.75 -9.16 13.74
C PHE A 29 -8.09 -7.99 14.66
N GLY A 30 -7.42 -6.85 14.49
CA GLY A 30 -7.78 -5.59 15.15
C GLY A 30 -7.22 -5.42 16.56
N ASP A 31 -6.21 -6.21 16.95
CA ASP A 31 -5.46 -5.96 18.19
C ASP A 31 -4.69 -4.63 18.10
N TYR A 32 -4.27 -4.24 16.89
CA TYR A 32 -3.63 -2.95 16.60
C TYR A 32 -4.18 -2.33 15.30
N PRO A 33 -4.19 -0.98 15.18
CA PRO A 33 -4.68 -0.32 13.96
C PRO A 33 -3.59 -0.31 12.88
N PHE A 34 -4.00 -0.30 11.61
CA PHE A 34 -3.08 0.02 10.51
C PHE A 34 -2.66 1.49 10.57
N THR A 35 -1.35 1.72 10.67
CA THR A 35 -0.74 3.06 10.68
C THR A 35 0.28 3.27 9.55
N GLY A 36 0.69 2.18 8.89
CA GLY A 36 1.70 2.21 7.84
C GLY A 36 1.28 3.07 6.65
N LYS A 37 2.24 3.83 6.12
CA LYS A 37 2.13 4.61 4.89
C LYS A 37 3.20 4.15 3.90
N LEU A 38 2.89 4.17 2.62
CA LEU A 38 3.83 3.80 1.57
C LEU A 38 5.09 4.69 1.63
N PRO A 39 6.29 4.12 1.79
CA PRO A 39 7.54 4.88 1.77
C PRO A 39 8.07 5.14 0.35
N TYR A 40 7.29 4.74 -0.67
CA TYR A 40 7.53 5.02 -2.09
C TYR A 40 6.22 4.87 -2.86
N THR A 41 6.14 5.56 -3.99
CA THR A 41 5.04 5.47 -4.94
C THR A 41 4.91 4.07 -5.53
N TRP A 42 3.67 3.57 -5.60
CA TRP A 42 3.34 2.31 -6.28
C TRP A 42 2.86 2.58 -7.71
N PRO A 43 3.60 2.18 -8.74
CA PRO A 43 3.23 2.43 -10.13
C PRO A 43 1.98 1.62 -10.53
N ARG A 44 1.15 2.22 -11.38
CA ARG A 44 0.01 1.58 -12.04
C ARG A 44 0.45 0.55 -13.07
N ALA A 45 1.53 0.84 -13.80
CA ALA A 45 2.08 -0.01 -14.85
C ALA A 45 3.61 0.09 -14.93
N MET A 46 4.23 -0.91 -15.57
CA MET A 46 5.70 -1.01 -15.67
C MET A 46 6.33 0.07 -16.56
N ASP A 47 5.56 0.64 -17.49
CA ASP A 47 5.99 1.71 -18.39
C ASP A 47 6.16 3.07 -17.68
N GLN A 48 5.70 3.19 -16.43
CA GLN A 48 5.97 4.35 -15.59
C GLN A 48 7.41 4.35 -15.03
N ILE A 49 8.18 3.28 -15.19
CA ILE A 49 9.56 3.17 -14.69
C ILE A 49 10.55 3.64 -15.78
N PRO A 50 11.59 4.44 -15.44
CA PRO A 50 11.93 4.93 -14.10
C PRO A 50 11.11 6.17 -13.69
N PHE A 51 10.80 6.27 -12.40
CA PHE A 51 10.13 7.43 -11.81
C PHE A 51 10.86 7.88 -10.53
N ASP A 52 10.57 9.10 -10.09
CA ASP A 52 10.95 9.56 -8.75
C ASP A 52 10.03 8.88 -7.72
N PHE A 53 10.60 8.01 -6.88
CA PHE A 53 9.87 7.22 -5.92
C PHE A 53 8.98 8.05 -4.98
N ASP A 54 9.35 9.30 -4.71
CA ASP A 54 8.68 10.13 -3.70
C ASP A 54 7.87 11.29 -4.33
N HIS A 55 8.11 11.63 -5.59
CA HIS A 55 7.60 12.87 -6.21
C HIS A 55 6.76 12.68 -7.49
N MET A 56 6.00 11.58 -7.62
CA MET A 56 4.99 11.49 -8.69
C MET A 56 3.75 12.32 -8.36
N GLU A 57 3.24 13.07 -9.34
CA GLU A 57 1.97 13.79 -9.22
C GLU A 57 0.83 12.80 -8.88
N PRO A 58 0.09 12.99 -7.77
CA PRO A 58 -0.88 12.01 -7.29
C PRO A 58 -2.18 11.99 -8.10
N THR A 59 -2.35 12.94 -9.03
CA THR A 59 -3.56 13.11 -9.84
C THR A 59 -3.21 13.34 -11.31
N GLY A 60 -4.15 13.04 -12.20
CA GLY A 60 -3.95 13.16 -13.65
C GLY A 60 -3.74 11.82 -14.36
N PRO A 61 -3.51 11.84 -15.67
CA PRO A 61 -3.38 10.63 -16.48
C PRO A 61 -2.14 9.79 -16.11
N GLU A 62 -1.07 10.43 -15.66
CA GLU A 62 0.18 9.77 -15.23
C GLU A 62 0.18 9.38 -13.75
N ALA A 63 -0.92 9.58 -13.03
CA ALA A 63 -0.99 9.32 -11.59
C ALA A 63 -0.70 7.85 -11.25
N PRO A 64 0.03 7.59 -10.15
CA PRO A 64 0.35 6.24 -9.71
C PRO A 64 -0.90 5.46 -9.29
N LEU A 65 -0.73 4.17 -9.04
CA LEU A 65 -1.80 3.35 -8.45
C LEU A 65 -2.05 3.78 -7.00
N PHE A 66 -0.96 3.94 -6.24
CA PHE A 66 -0.97 4.47 -4.89
C PHE A 66 0.19 5.46 -4.73
N PRO A 67 -0.07 6.73 -4.39
CA PRO A 67 0.99 7.74 -4.26
C PRO A 67 1.86 7.50 -3.02
N PHE A 68 3.04 8.14 -2.99
CA PHE A 68 3.85 8.23 -1.78
C PHE A 68 3.00 8.67 -0.57
N GLY A 69 3.23 8.06 0.59
CA GLY A 69 2.47 8.35 1.81
C GLY A 69 1.04 7.80 1.82
N TYR A 70 0.59 7.09 0.79
CA TYR A 70 -0.72 6.42 0.81
C TYR A 70 -0.76 5.32 1.87
N GLY A 71 -1.90 5.18 2.54
CA GLY A 71 -2.17 4.08 3.46
C GLY A 71 -3.52 4.30 4.13
N LEU A 72 -4.35 3.26 4.15
CA LEU A 72 -5.65 3.31 4.81
C LEU A 72 -5.46 3.10 6.31
N GLY A 73 -6.34 3.71 7.11
CA GLY A 73 -6.44 3.46 8.54
C GLY A 73 -7.90 3.36 8.92
N TYR A 74 -8.20 2.69 10.02
CA TYR A 74 -9.52 2.68 10.64
C TYR A 74 -9.39 2.89 12.15
N LEU A 75 -10.45 3.38 12.76
CA LEU A 75 -10.55 3.50 14.21
C LEU A 75 -10.97 2.15 14.77
N ILE A 76 -10.34 1.73 15.87
CA ILE A 76 -10.77 0.57 16.64
C ILE A 76 -11.93 1.05 17.54
N ASN A 77 -13.07 0.36 17.51
CA ASN A 77 -14.22 0.61 18.40
C ASN A 77 -14.07 -0.10 19.73
#